data_AF-J9FZB6-F1
#
_entry.id   AF-J9FZB6-F1
#
_cell.length_a   1.000
_cell.length_b   1.000
_cell.length_c   1.000
_cell.angle_alpha   90.00
_cell.angle_beta   90.00
_cell.angle_gamma   90.00
#
_symmetry.space_group_name_H-M   'P 1'
#
loop_
_entity.id
_entity.type
_entity.pdbx_description
1 polymer ?
#
loop_
_entity_poly.entity_id
_entity_poly.type
_entity_poly.pdbx_seq_one_letter_code
_entity_poly.pdbx_strand_id
1 'polypeptide(L)'
;TALLDFKQKEDVGSAPKSLVPWFKFHGRVLKDQPICFGHWSMLGLINSPTIIAIDTGCLWGGELTAVRFPDRKIIQEKCPCWADPWAFK
;
A
#
# COMPACT_ATOMS: atom_id res chain seq x y z
N THR A 1 -2.39 1.18 -24.12
CA THR A 1 -1.59 1.99 -23.17
C THR A 1 -2.53 2.62 -22.16
N ALA A 2 -2.10 2.79 -20.92
CA ALA A 2 -2.87 3.49 -19.88
C ALA A 2 -2.09 4.73 -19.42
N LEU A 3 -2.77 5.70 -18.84
CA LEU A 3 -2.18 6.91 -18.26
C LEU A 3 -2.10 6.76 -16.74
N LEU A 4 -1.06 7.34 -16.14
CA LEU A 4 -0.94 7.41 -14.69
C LEU A 4 -1.81 8.55 -14.16
N ASP A 5 -2.51 8.29 -13.07
CA ASP A 5 -3.18 9.31 -12.28
C ASP A 5 -2.30 9.68 -11.08
N PHE A 6 -2.07 10.99 -10.89
CA PHE A 6 -1.27 11.54 -9.79
C PHE A 6 -2.11 12.37 -8.81
N LYS A 7 -3.43 12.42 -9.01
CA LYS A 7 -4.36 13.25 -8.23
C LYS A 7 -5.07 12.42 -7.17
N GLN A 8 -5.47 11.20 -7.50
CA GLN A 8 -6.14 10.29 -6.59
C GLN A 8 -5.13 9.74 -5.57
N LYS A 9 -5.38 10.02 -4.29
CA LYS A 9 -4.55 9.56 -3.16
C LYS A 9 -5.32 8.70 -2.16
N GLU A 10 -6.60 8.48 -2.41
CA GLU A 10 -7.51 7.84 -1.47
C GLU A 10 -7.44 6.30 -1.55
N ASP A 11 -8.31 5.61 -0.82
CA ASP A 11 -8.40 4.16 -0.81
C ASP A 11 -8.93 3.60 -2.14
N VAL A 12 -8.74 2.30 -2.34
CA VAL A 12 -9.21 1.61 -3.57
C VAL A 12 -10.75 1.57 -3.65
N GLY A 13 -11.46 1.69 -2.53
CA GLY A 13 -12.91 1.65 -2.47
C GLY A 13 -13.59 2.94 -2.95
N SER A 14 -12.96 4.09 -2.74
CA SER A 14 -13.45 5.41 -3.18
C SER A 14 -12.99 5.81 -4.58
N ALA A 15 -12.01 5.10 -5.16
CA ALA A 15 -11.47 5.42 -6.46
C ALA A 15 -12.54 5.33 -7.58
N PRO A 16 -12.54 6.26 -8.56
CA PRO A 16 -13.38 6.15 -9.75
C PRO A 16 -13.21 4.79 -10.44
N LYS A 17 -14.31 4.24 -11.00
CA LYS A 17 -14.30 2.94 -11.70
C LYS A 17 -13.32 2.85 -12.88
N SER A 18 -12.88 3.98 -13.40
CA SER A 18 -11.88 4.08 -14.47
C SER A 18 -10.44 3.86 -13.98
N LEU A 19 -10.19 3.95 -12.67
CA LEU A 19 -8.89 3.75 -12.07
C LEU A 19 -8.75 2.33 -11.52
N VAL A 20 -7.55 1.79 -11.69
CA VAL A 20 -7.12 0.55 -11.04
C VAL A 20 -5.83 0.83 -10.29
N PRO A 21 -5.59 0.19 -9.14
CA PRO A 21 -4.28 0.22 -8.52
C PRO A 21 -3.21 -0.23 -9.52
N TRP A 22 -2.05 0.44 -9.55
CA TRP A 22 -0.99 0.19 -10.54
C TRP A 22 -0.61 -1.30 -10.61
N PHE A 23 -0.63 -2.00 -9.46
CA PHE A 23 -0.26 -3.41 -9.38
C PHE A 23 -1.32 -4.37 -9.96
N LYS A 24 -2.55 -3.90 -10.13
CA LYS A 24 -3.66 -4.62 -10.81
C LYS A 24 -3.74 -4.29 -12.31
N PHE A 25 -2.90 -3.39 -12.82
CA PHE A 25 -2.90 -3.08 -14.24
C PHE A 25 -2.48 -4.30 -15.07
N HIS A 26 -3.34 -4.74 -15.99
CA HIS A 26 -3.12 -5.93 -16.81
C HIS A 26 -1.84 -5.87 -17.66
N GLY A 27 -1.42 -4.67 -18.08
CA GLY A 27 -0.19 -4.44 -18.85
C GLY A 27 1.07 -4.26 -18.00
N ARG A 28 1.04 -4.62 -16.69
CA ARG A 28 2.20 -4.51 -15.81
C ARG A 28 3.32 -5.45 -16.26
N VAL A 29 4.47 -4.87 -16.63
CA VAL A 29 5.63 -5.60 -17.17
C VAL A 29 6.15 -6.65 -16.19
N LEU A 30 6.29 -6.29 -14.91
CA LEU A 30 6.87 -7.15 -13.87
C LEU A 30 5.82 -8.02 -13.15
N LYS A 31 4.81 -8.53 -13.86
CA LYS A 31 3.66 -9.19 -13.22
C LYS A 31 4.02 -10.37 -12.32
N ASP A 32 5.05 -11.13 -12.70
CA ASP A 32 5.49 -12.36 -12.02
C ASP A 32 6.61 -12.13 -11.00
N GLN A 33 7.15 -10.90 -10.92
CA GLN A 33 8.17 -10.53 -9.94
C GLN A 33 7.49 -10.04 -8.66
N PRO A 34 7.81 -10.59 -7.48
CA PRO A 34 7.38 -10.03 -6.20
C PRO A 34 7.89 -8.60 -6.02
N ILE A 35 6.98 -7.66 -5.75
CA ILE A 35 7.30 -6.26 -5.45
C ILE A 35 6.83 -5.95 -4.03
N CYS A 36 7.75 -5.52 -3.17
CA CYS A 36 7.47 -4.96 -1.86
C CYS A 36 7.54 -3.43 -1.94
N PHE A 37 6.48 -2.73 -1.51
CA PHE A 37 6.40 -1.28 -1.59
C PHE A 37 5.63 -0.67 -0.40
N GLY A 38 5.79 0.65 -0.24
CA GLY A 38 5.07 1.46 0.76
C GLY A 38 4.44 2.69 0.13
N HIS A 39 4.48 3.84 0.82
CA HIS A 39 3.97 5.15 0.38
C HIS A 39 2.44 5.30 0.33
N TRP A 40 1.68 4.23 0.11
CA TRP A 40 0.23 4.27 -0.01
C TRP A 40 -0.45 3.59 1.20
N SER A 41 -0.41 4.25 2.35
CA SER A 41 -0.94 3.72 3.62
C SER A 41 -2.42 3.34 3.60
N MET A 42 -3.22 3.98 2.74
CA MET A 42 -4.65 3.69 2.60
C MET A 42 -4.93 2.32 1.96
N LEU A 43 -3.92 1.64 1.40
CA LEU A 43 -4.05 0.25 0.97
C LEU A 43 -4.05 -0.74 2.14
N GLY A 44 -3.40 -0.39 3.25
CA GLY A 44 -3.09 -1.32 4.33
C GLY A 44 -2.12 -2.42 3.91
N LEU A 45 -2.05 -3.47 4.74
CA LEU A 45 -1.18 -4.61 4.50
C LEU A 45 -1.70 -5.47 3.35
N ILE A 46 -0.85 -5.69 2.35
CA ILE A 46 -1.04 -6.72 1.32
C ILE A 46 0.12 -7.69 1.44
N ASN A 47 -0.14 -8.99 1.56
CA ASN A 47 0.88 -10.04 1.50
C ASN A 47 0.45 -11.12 0.51
N SER A 48 0.63 -10.84 -0.78
CA SER A 48 0.28 -11.74 -1.87
C SER A 48 1.55 -12.17 -2.63
N PRO A 49 1.51 -13.27 -3.42
CA PRO A 49 2.71 -13.79 -4.09
C PRO A 49 3.49 -12.75 -4.90
N THR A 50 2.82 -11.84 -5.58
CA THR A 50 3.47 -10.85 -6.45
C THR A 50 3.50 -9.43 -5.88
N ILE A 51 2.68 -9.12 -4.87
CA ILE A 51 2.56 -7.78 -4.30
C ILE A 51 2.57 -7.84 -2.78
N ILE A 52 3.44 -7.04 -2.19
CA ILE A 52 3.58 -6.87 -0.75
C ILE A 52 3.51 -5.36 -0.45
N ALA A 53 2.44 -4.91 0.20
CA ALA A 53 2.29 -3.52 0.65
C ALA A 53 2.55 -3.48 2.15
N ILE A 54 3.61 -2.79 2.57
CA ILE A 54 4.03 -2.70 3.99
C ILE A 54 3.75 -1.35 4.62
N ASP A 55 3.26 -0.38 3.86
CA ASP A 55 2.82 0.88 4.42
C ASP A 55 1.45 0.69 5.06
N THR A 56 1.49 0.44 6.36
CA THR A 56 0.30 0.29 7.22
C THR A 56 0.03 1.55 8.03
N GLY A 57 0.53 2.71 7.59
CA GLY A 57 0.17 4.00 8.17
C GLY A 57 0.64 4.22 9.61
N CYS A 58 1.86 3.79 9.95
CA CYS A 58 2.47 3.98 11.27
C CYS A 58 2.31 5.41 11.82
N LEU A 59 2.61 6.41 10.98
CA LEU A 59 2.48 7.84 11.33
C LEU A 59 1.04 8.24 11.70
N TRP A 60 0.04 7.55 11.18
CA TRP A 60 -1.38 7.89 11.29
C TRP A 60 -2.13 7.00 12.30
N GLY A 61 -1.39 6.35 13.20
CA GLY A 61 -1.95 5.50 14.27
C GLY A 61 -2.06 4.02 13.89
N GLY A 62 -1.54 3.64 12.72
CA GLY A 62 -1.33 2.25 12.35
C GLY A 62 -0.04 1.69 12.93
N GLU A 63 0.62 0.83 12.16
CA GLU A 63 1.81 0.08 12.60
C GLU A 63 2.98 0.28 11.63
N LEU A 64 4.21 0.14 12.13
CA LEU A 64 5.40 -0.07 11.30
C LEU A 64 5.46 -1.55 10.95
N THR A 65 5.44 -1.89 9.66
CA THR A 65 5.38 -3.28 9.20
C THR A 65 6.65 -3.70 8.47
N ALA A 66 7.16 -4.88 8.81
CA ALA A 66 8.24 -5.57 8.13
C ALA A 66 7.81 -6.96 7.66
N VAL A 67 8.37 -7.40 6.52
CA VAL A 67 8.18 -8.77 6.00
C VAL A 67 9.53 -9.47 5.92
N ARG A 68 9.65 -10.63 6.56
CA ARG A 68 10.83 -11.49 6.46
C ARG A 68 10.74 -12.39 5.24
N PHE A 69 11.85 -12.59 4.55
CA PHE A 69 11.98 -13.62 3.51
C PHE A 69 12.87 -14.78 4.00
N PRO A 70 12.66 -16.01 3.51
CA PRO A 70 11.71 -16.38 2.44
C PRO A 70 10.28 -16.68 2.93
N ASP A 71 10.05 -16.79 4.24
CA ASP A 71 8.80 -17.31 4.83
C ASP A 71 7.63 -16.31 4.87
N ARG A 72 7.86 -15.06 4.47
CA ARG A 72 6.88 -13.96 4.44
C ARG A 72 6.25 -13.70 5.80
N LYS A 73 6.99 -13.97 6.89
CA LYS A 73 6.54 -13.64 8.24
C LYS A 73 6.40 -12.13 8.39
N ILE A 74 5.23 -11.70 8.85
CA ILE A 74 4.92 -10.31 9.14
C ILE A 74 5.31 -9.99 10.59
N ILE A 75 5.97 -8.85 10.78
CA ILE A 75 6.29 -8.27 12.08
C ILE A 75 5.75 -6.85 12.07
N GLN A 76 4.98 -6.49 13.09
CA GLN A 76 4.36 -5.17 13.19
C GLN A 76 4.59 -4.60 14.58
N GLU A 77 4.93 -3.32 14.62
CA GLU A 77 5.09 -2.57 15.86
C GLU A 77 4.16 -1.35 15.84
N LYS A 78 3.37 -1.19 16.90
CA LYS A 78 2.46 -0.05 17.04
C LYS A 78 3.25 1.23 17.23
N CYS A 79 2.80 2.30 16.58
CA CYS A 79 3.40 3.61 16.79
C CYS A 79 3.03 4.13 18.19
N PRO A 80 3.99 4.46 19.07
CA PRO A 80 3.69 4.96 20.41
C PRO A 80 3.10 6.38 20.39
N CYS A 81 3.34 7.13 19.32
CA CYS A 81 2.75 8.43 19.05
C CYS A 81 2.43 8.57 17.57
N TRP A 82 1.31 9.18 17.24
CA TRP A 82 0.87 9.33 15.85
C TRP A 82 0.28 10.72 15.63
N ALA A 83 0.33 11.17 14.39
CA ALA A 83 -0.27 12.42 13.96
C ALA A 83 -1.76 12.19 13.68
N ASP A 84 -2.61 13.13 14.09
CA ASP A 84 -4.03 13.08 13.75
C ASP A 84 -4.19 13.23 12.22
N PRO A 85 -4.69 12.20 11.50
CA PRO A 85 -4.85 12.26 10.05
C PRO A 85 -5.93 13.26 9.61
N TRP A 86 -6.67 13.85 10.55
CA TRP A 86 -7.70 14.86 10.32
C TRP A 86 -7.29 16.26 10.76
N ALA A 87 -6.09 16.44 11.32
CA ALA A 87 -5.63 17.74 11.84
C ALA A 87 -5.59 18.87 10.80
N PHE A 88 -5.58 18.53 9.51
CA PHE A 88 -5.47 19.48 8.40
C PHE A 88 -6.61 19.34 7.37
N LYS A 89 -7.71 18.67 7.73
CA LYS A 89 -8.93 18.64 6.90
C LYS A 89 -9.89 19.77 7.24
#